data_AF-A0A7C4TS49-F1
#
_entry.id   AF-A0A7C4TS49-F1
#
_cell.length_a   1.000
_cell.length_b   1.000
_cell.length_c   1.000
_cell.angle_alpha   90.00
_cell.angle_beta   90.00
_cell.angle_gamma   90.00
#
_symmetry.space_group_name_H-M   'P 1'
#
loop_
_entity.id
_entity.type
_entity.pdbx_description
1 polymer ?
#
loop_
_entity_poly.entity_id
_entity_poly.type
_entity_poly.pdbx_seq_one_letter_code
_entity_poly.pdbx_strand_id
1 'polypeptide(L)'
;FLYIFKILLFVGFWVLSLLGFLSLKLLSTKFKLIEKIYDSLLRYKDRKNVIISAFVTSVFVQIAAILSHWFVLKSLGIEIEFFYAIFIFPVIFLAGFFIPSLNGLGVQDVLYVKFLSEVGVSAGAALSASFVYHFFKLAISLVGGAIYAFEKTE
;
A
#
# COMPACT_ATOMS: atom_id res chain seq x y z
N PHE A 1 -19.47 15.91 -10.78
CA PHE A 1 -18.13 16.45 -11.06
C PHE A 1 -17.06 15.83 -10.15
N LEU A 2 -17.15 15.99 -8.83
CA LEU A 2 -16.19 15.44 -7.85
C LEU A 2 -15.98 13.91 -7.95
N TYR A 3 -17.04 13.11 -8.08
CA TYR A 3 -16.91 11.64 -8.23
C TYR A 3 -16.16 11.22 -9.48
N ILE A 4 -16.44 11.86 -10.62
CA ILE A 4 -15.76 11.58 -11.90
C ILE A 4 -14.28 11.91 -11.80
N PHE A 5 -13.93 13.03 -11.16
CA PHE A 5 -12.54 13.42 -10.92
C PHE A 5 -11.78 12.40 -10.07
N LYS A 6 -12.39 11.87 -8.99
CA LYS A 6 -11.78 10.82 -8.16
C LYS A 6 -11.56 9.52 -8.93
N ILE A 7 -12.53 9.10 -9.74
CA ILE A 7 -12.42 7.93 -10.60
C ILE A 7 -11.29 8.13 -11.62
N LEU A 8 -11.18 9.31 -12.23
CA LEU A 8 -10.10 9.61 -13.18
C LEU A 8 -8.73 9.59 -12.51
N LEU A 9 -8.58 10.10 -11.28
CA LEU A 9 -7.35 9.98 -10.52
C LEU A 9 -7.01 8.52 -10.21
N PHE A 10 -7.99 7.69 -9.84
CA PHE A 10 -7.79 6.24 -9.67
C PHE A 10 -7.21 5.62 -10.92
N VAL A 11 -7.95 5.78 -12.01
CA VAL A 11 -7.66 5.11 -13.27
C VAL A 11 -6.33 5.62 -13.80
N GLY A 12 -6.09 6.93 -13.74
CA GLY A 12 -4.80 7.53 -14.11
C GLY A 12 -3.64 6.97 -13.29
N PHE A 13 -3.78 6.88 -11.97
CA PHE A 13 -2.75 6.31 -11.09
C PHE A 13 -2.45 4.83 -11.41
N TRP A 14 -3.48 4.01 -11.62
CA TRP A 14 -3.29 2.59 -11.98
C TRP A 14 -2.75 2.42 -13.40
N VAL A 15 -3.20 3.25 -14.34
CA VAL A 15 -2.67 3.27 -15.70
C VAL A 15 -1.19 3.66 -15.68
N LEU A 16 -0.80 4.70 -14.95
CA LEU A 16 0.61 5.08 -14.79
C LEU A 16 1.43 3.97 -14.14
N SER A 17 0.89 3.29 -13.13
CA SER A 17 1.54 2.16 -12.48
C SER A 17 1.76 1.00 -13.47
N LEU A 18 0.74 0.64 -14.26
CA LEU A 18 0.83 -0.38 -15.31
C LEU A 18 1.82 0.01 -16.41
N LEU A 19 1.79 1.26 -16.86
CA LEU A 19 2.75 1.79 -17.83
C LEU A 19 4.19 1.73 -17.28
N GLY A 20 4.38 2.03 -16.00
CA GLY A 20 5.65 1.85 -15.30
C GLY A 20 6.14 0.41 -15.38
N PHE A 21 5.29 -0.56 -15.06
CA PHE A 21 5.62 -1.98 -15.20
C PHE A 21 5.94 -2.39 -16.64
N LEU A 22 5.18 -1.94 -17.63
CA LEU A 22 5.46 -2.24 -19.05
C LEU A 22 6.76 -1.60 -19.53
N SER A 23 7.09 -0.42 -19.00
CA SER A 23 8.34 0.29 -19.31
C SER A 23 9.58 -0.38 -18.73
N LEU A 24 9.45 -1.35 -17.82
CA LEU A 24 10.58 -2.10 -17.24
C LEU A 24 11.47 -2.73 -18.32
N LYS A 25 10.87 -3.24 -19.41
CA LYS A 25 11.64 -3.80 -20.55
C LYS A 25 12.47 -2.73 -21.26
N LEU A 26 11.97 -1.51 -21.35
CA LEU A 26 12.71 -0.41 -21.98
C LEU A 26 13.79 0.10 -21.03
N LEU A 27 13.46 0.27 -19.75
CA LEU A 27 14.35 0.75 -18.70
C LEU A 27 15.49 -0.25 -18.39
N SER A 28 15.25 -1.56 -18.53
CA SER A 28 16.27 -2.59 -18.32
C SER A 28 17.44 -2.45 -19.30
N THR A 29 17.21 -1.94 -20.51
CA THR A 29 18.28 -1.68 -21.48
C THR A 29 19.23 -0.55 -21.08
N LYS A 30 18.79 0.34 -20.17
CA LYS A 30 19.54 1.54 -19.77
C LYS A 30 20.16 1.44 -18.37
N PHE A 31 19.53 0.70 -17.46
CA PHE A 31 19.94 0.63 -16.06
C PHE A 31 20.21 -0.80 -15.61
N LYS A 32 21.46 -1.12 -15.24
CA LYS A 32 21.89 -2.46 -14.78
C LYS A 32 21.07 -3.01 -13.59
N LEU A 33 20.63 -2.13 -12.69
CA LEU A 33 19.78 -2.54 -11.56
C LEU A 33 18.42 -3.06 -12.05
N ILE A 34 17.83 -2.37 -13.04
CA ILE A 34 16.52 -2.72 -13.62
C ILE A 34 16.64 -3.96 -14.50
N GLU A 35 17.76 -4.11 -15.23
CA GLU A 35 18.11 -5.33 -15.96
C GLU A 35 18.08 -6.57 -15.06
N LYS A 36 18.78 -6.51 -13.91
CA LYS A 36 18.81 -7.63 -12.95
C LYS A 36 17.41 -7.98 -12.41
N ILE A 37 16.58 -6.99 -12.15
CA ILE A 37 15.18 -7.19 -11.71
C ILE A 37 14.37 -7.84 -12.83
N TYR A 38 14.45 -7.29 -14.05
CA TYR A 38 13.73 -7.78 -15.22
C TYR A 38 14.09 -9.23 -15.55
N ASP A 39 15.38 -9.58 -15.56
CA ASP A 39 15.84 -10.95 -15.80
C ASP A 39 15.36 -11.92 -14.72
N SER A 40 15.35 -11.48 -13.46
CA SER A 40 14.82 -12.28 -12.35
C SER A 40 13.33 -12.57 -12.51
N LEU A 41 12.55 -11.60 -12.98
CA LEU A 41 11.13 -11.78 -13.29
C LEU A 41 10.94 -12.74 -14.47
N LEU A 42 11.75 -12.61 -15.52
CA LEU A 42 11.67 -13.48 -16.70
C LEU A 42 11.95 -14.95 -16.41
N ARG A 43 12.72 -15.28 -15.36
CA ARG A 43 12.92 -16.68 -14.92
C ARG A 43 11.62 -17.39 -14.52
N TYR A 44 10.59 -16.64 -14.13
CA TYR A 44 9.29 -17.18 -13.74
C TYR A 44 8.25 -17.19 -14.87
N LYS A 45 8.58 -16.68 -16.07
CA LYS A 45 7.62 -16.52 -17.18
C LYS A 45 6.88 -17.81 -17.55
N ASP A 46 7.55 -18.96 -17.46
CA ASP A 46 7.01 -20.27 -17.82
C ASP A 46 6.34 -20.98 -16.63
N ARG A 47 6.38 -20.37 -15.43
CA ARG A 47 5.85 -20.92 -14.18
C ARG A 47 4.52 -20.24 -13.80
N LYS A 48 3.49 -20.41 -14.64
CA LYS A 48 2.16 -19.78 -14.45
C LYS A 48 1.57 -20.00 -13.05
N ASN A 49 1.70 -21.20 -12.49
CA ASN A 49 1.19 -21.51 -11.15
C ASN A 49 1.85 -20.65 -10.05
N VAL A 50 3.15 -20.39 -10.17
CA VAL A 50 3.90 -19.55 -9.22
C VAL A 50 3.45 -18.10 -9.34
N ILE A 51 3.30 -17.59 -10.56
CA ILE A 51 2.82 -16.22 -10.82
C ILE A 51 1.41 -16.03 -10.27
N ILE A 52 0.49 -16.97 -10.54
CA ILE A 52 -0.89 -16.90 -10.05
C ILE A 52 -0.92 -16.96 -8.52
N SER A 53 -0.17 -17.87 -7.91
CA SER A 53 -0.09 -17.97 -6.44
C SER A 53 0.44 -16.69 -5.81
N ALA A 54 1.52 -16.12 -6.35
CA ALA A 54 2.08 -14.85 -5.89
C ALA A 54 1.08 -13.70 -6.04
N PHE A 55 0.36 -13.65 -7.16
CA PHE A 55 -0.67 -12.64 -7.41
C PHE A 55 -1.83 -12.74 -6.42
N VAL A 56 -2.41 -13.94 -6.25
CA VAL A 56 -3.52 -14.18 -5.31
C VAL A 56 -3.10 -13.85 -3.88
N THR A 57 -1.91 -14.28 -3.47
CA THR A 57 -1.37 -13.97 -2.14
C THR A 57 -1.19 -12.46 -1.96
N SER A 58 -0.69 -11.77 -2.99
CA SER A 58 -0.55 -10.31 -2.96
C SER A 58 -1.90 -9.62 -2.83
N VAL A 59 -2.91 -10.02 -3.61
CA VAL A 59 -4.27 -9.47 -3.52
C VAL A 59 -4.85 -9.68 -2.12
N PHE A 60 -4.68 -10.87 -1.55
CA PHE A 60 -5.14 -11.17 -0.20
C PHE A 60 -4.47 -10.26 0.84
N VAL A 61 -3.15 -10.09 0.78
CA VAL A 61 -2.40 -9.19 1.67
C VAL A 61 -2.87 -7.74 1.52
N GLN A 62 -3.12 -7.27 0.29
CA GLN A 62 -3.61 -5.92 0.06
C GLN A 62 -5.02 -5.71 0.62
N ILE A 63 -5.92 -6.68 0.45
CA ILE A 63 -7.27 -6.61 1.04
C ILE A 63 -7.18 -6.58 2.56
N ALA A 64 -6.36 -7.45 3.17
CA ALA A 64 -6.16 -7.47 4.62
C ALA A 64 -5.59 -6.14 5.15
N ALA A 65 -4.66 -5.52 4.41
CA ALA A 65 -4.14 -4.20 4.73
C ALA A 65 -5.27 -3.15 4.70
N ILE A 66 -6.03 -3.05 3.61
CA ILE A 66 -7.15 -2.11 3.50
C ILE A 66 -8.18 -2.30 4.62
N LEU A 67 -8.52 -3.55 4.94
CA LEU A 67 -9.44 -3.87 6.03
C LEU A 67 -8.90 -3.43 7.39
N SER A 68 -7.62 -3.64 7.67
CA SER A 68 -6.99 -3.22 8.92
C SER A 68 -7.09 -1.72 9.12
N HIS A 69 -6.81 -0.95 8.06
CA HIS A 69 -6.97 0.49 8.06
C HIS A 69 -8.43 0.92 8.27
N TRP A 70 -9.38 0.28 7.57
CA TRP A 70 -10.80 0.59 7.69
C TRP A 70 -11.36 0.27 9.08
N PHE A 71 -10.90 -0.83 9.71
CA PHE A 71 -11.26 -1.15 11.09
C PHE A 71 -10.69 -0.16 12.10
N VAL A 72 -9.50 0.39 11.87
CA VAL A 72 -8.96 1.47 12.71
C VAL A 72 -9.81 2.74 12.61
N LEU A 73 -10.34 3.07 11.43
CA LEU A 73 -11.27 4.19 11.30
C LEU A 73 -12.57 3.90 12.07
N LYS A 74 -13.14 2.71 11.90
CA LYS A 74 -14.36 2.30 12.61
C LYS A 74 -14.19 2.29 14.13
N SER A 75 -13.04 1.87 14.66
CA SER A 75 -12.80 1.84 16.11
C SER A 75 -12.77 3.23 16.75
N LEU A 76 -12.51 4.26 15.95
CA LEU A 76 -12.53 5.67 16.35
C LEU A 76 -13.87 6.37 16.07
N GLY A 77 -14.90 5.63 15.63
CA GLY A 77 -16.19 6.19 15.24
C GLY A 77 -16.15 6.96 13.91
N ILE A 78 -15.10 6.78 13.11
CA ILE A 78 -14.99 7.40 11.78
C ILE A 78 -15.66 6.48 10.77
N GLU A 79 -16.85 6.87 10.33
CA GLU A 79 -17.59 6.14 9.32
C GLU A 79 -17.24 6.64 7.91
N ILE A 80 -16.59 5.78 7.14
CA ILE A 80 -16.39 5.98 5.70
C ILE A 80 -16.96 4.81 4.92
N GLU A 81 -17.44 5.11 3.72
CA GLU A 81 -17.86 4.09 2.78
C GLU A 81 -16.70 3.14 2.47
N PHE A 82 -16.96 1.82 2.51
CA PHE A 82 -15.91 0.82 2.26
C PHE A 82 -15.29 0.96 0.87
N PHE A 83 -16.08 1.34 -0.13
CA PHE A 83 -15.59 1.61 -1.48
C PHE A 83 -14.60 2.79 -1.51
N TYR A 84 -14.83 3.81 -0.68
CA TYR A 84 -13.89 4.92 -0.52
C TYR A 84 -12.57 4.46 0.11
N ALA A 85 -12.61 3.55 1.09
CA ALA A 85 -11.41 2.95 1.68
C ALA A 85 -10.55 2.19 0.64
N ILE A 86 -11.18 1.37 -0.20
CA ILE A 86 -10.52 0.65 -1.30
C ILE A 86 -9.84 1.60 -2.28
N PHE A 87 -10.40 2.80 -2.47
CA PHE A 87 -9.84 3.81 -3.36
C PHE A 87 -8.60 4.50 -2.75
N ILE A 88 -8.70 4.98 -1.51
CA ILE A 88 -7.66 5.84 -0.91
C ILE A 88 -6.44 5.08 -0.42
N PHE A 89 -6.63 3.90 0.20
CA PHE A 89 -5.53 3.22 0.90
C PHE A 89 -4.42 2.70 -0.02
N PRO A 90 -4.72 2.09 -1.19
CA PRO A 90 -3.69 1.73 -2.16
C PRO A 90 -2.84 2.92 -2.62
N VAL A 91 -3.45 4.10 -2.78
CA VAL A 91 -2.74 5.34 -3.14
C VAL A 91 -1.81 5.77 -2.01
N ILE A 92 -2.28 5.72 -0.76
CA ILE A 92 -1.48 6.02 0.43
C ILE A 92 -0.29 5.05 0.55
N PHE A 93 -0.51 3.75 0.34
CA PHE A 93 0.56 2.75 0.43
C PHE A 93 1.62 2.99 -0.62
N LEU A 94 1.21 3.19 -1.87
CA LEU A 94 2.14 3.44 -2.96
C LEU A 94 2.95 4.72 -2.72
N ALA A 95 2.30 5.79 -2.27
CA ALA A 95 3.00 7.02 -1.90
C ALA A 95 4.03 6.78 -0.80
N GLY A 96 3.71 5.96 0.20
CA GLY A 96 4.65 5.54 1.26
C GLY A 96 5.84 4.72 0.74
N PHE A 97 5.67 3.96 -0.35
CA PHE A 97 6.77 3.25 -1.01
C PHE A 97 7.68 4.17 -1.83
N PHE A 98 7.12 5.15 -2.53
CA PHE A 98 7.88 6.04 -3.42
C PHE A 98 8.55 7.20 -2.69
N ILE A 99 7.94 7.72 -1.63
CA ILE A 99 8.45 8.87 -0.89
C ILE A 99 9.32 8.34 0.27
N PRO A 100 10.63 8.70 0.31
CA PRO A 100 11.51 8.29 1.40
C PRO A 100 10.91 8.67 2.76
N SER A 101 10.57 7.65 3.56
CA SER A 101 9.92 7.83 4.86
C SER A 101 10.25 6.67 5.80
N LEU A 102 10.17 6.92 7.11
CA LEU A 102 10.31 5.88 8.11
C LEU A 102 8.97 5.13 8.25
N ASN A 103 8.81 4.03 7.51
CA ASN A 103 7.58 3.21 7.52
C ASN A 103 6.30 4.03 7.23
N GLY A 104 6.40 5.00 6.31
CA GLY A 104 5.28 5.86 5.95
C GLY A 104 4.95 6.97 6.96
N LEU A 105 5.73 7.15 8.03
CA LEU A 105 5.57 8.29 8.94
C LEU A 105 5.67 9.62 8.17
N GLY A 106 4.80 10.57 8.50
CA GLY A 106 4.64 11.82 7.76
C GLY A 106 3.84 11.66 6.47
N VAL A 107 4.25 10.76 5.57
CA VAL A 107 3.58 10.55 4.27
C VAL A 107 2.15 10.05 4.46
N GLN A 108 1.98 8.97 5.22
CA GLN A 108 0.68 8.40 5.56
C GLN A 108 -0.18 9.43 6.29
N ASP A 109 0.39 10.15 7.26
CA ASP A 109 -0.32 11.07 8.13
C ASP A 109 -0.91 12.25 7.35
N VAL A 110 -0.11 12.85 6.45
CA VAL A 110 -0.56 13.93 5.56
C VAL A 110 -1.64 13.43 4.60
N LEU A 111 -1.46 12.25 4.01
CA LEU A 111 -2.44 11.72 3.05
C LEU A 111 -3.74 11.29 3.73
N TYR A 112 -3.68 10.79 4.97
CA TYR A 112 -4.86 10.53 5.78
C TYR A 112 -5.68 11.81 5.98
N VAL A 113 -5.04 12.88 6.47
CA VAL A 113 -5.70 14.18 6.65
C VAL A 113 -6.26 14.67 5.32
N LYS A 114 -5.47 14.58 4.25
CA LYS A 114 -5.88 15.06 2.92
C LYS A 114 -7.11 14.33 2.41
N PHE A 115 -7.08 13.00 2.34
CA PHE A 115 -8.18 12.22 1.78
C PHE A 115 -9.41 12.21 2.70
N LEU A 116 -9.23 11.97 4.00
CA LEU A 116 -10.37 11.89 4.92
C LEU A 116 -11.08 13.25 5.10
N SER A 117 -10.37 14.38 4.91
CA SER A 117 -11.03 15.70 4.89
C SER A 117 -12.05 15.85 3.76
N GLU A 118 -11.88 15.13 2.64
CA GLU A 118 -12.84 15.16 1.52
C GLU A 118 -14.19 14.52 1.85
N VAL A 119 -14.24 13.72 2.91
CA VAL A 119 -15.45 13.07 3.42
C VAL A 119 -15.86 13.63 4.79
N GLY A 120 -15.37 14.82 5.14
CA GLY A 120 -15.78 15.57 6.33
C GLY A 120 -15.09 15.18 7.63
N VAL A 121 -14.06 14.33 7.59
CA VAL A 121 -13.30 13.96 8.79
C VAL A 121 -12.35 15.10 9.16
N SER A 122 -12.35 15.48 10.45
CA SER A 122 -11.45 16.52 10.93
C SER A 122 -9.98 16.07 10.84
N ALA A 123 -9.06 17.01 10.64
CA ALA A 123 -7.63 16.71 10.59
C ALA A 123 -7.15 16.01 11.88
N GLY A 124 -7.67 16.42 13.05
CA GLY A 124 -7.37 15.78 14.32
C GLY A 124 -7.77 14.30 14.34
N ALA A 125 -9.01 13.99 13.96
CA ALA A 125 -9.50 12.61 13.91
C ALA A 125 -8.74 11.75 12.89
N ALA A 126 -8.43 12.31 11.71
CA ALA A 126 -7.64 11.64 10.69
C ALA A 126 -6.21 11.32 11.16
N LEU A 127 -5.55 12.26 11.85
CA LEU A 127 -4.23 12.04 12.45
C LEU A 127 -4.29 10.98 13.56
N SER A 128 -5.30 11.04 14.44
CA SER A 128 -5.51 10.01 15.46
C SER A 128 -5.62 8.62 14.84
N ALA A 129 -6.38 8.47 13.75
CA ALA A 129 -6.49 7.20 13.04
C ALA A 129 -5.16 6.73 12.44
N SER A 130 -4.38 7.65 11.86
CA SER A 130 -3.06 7.33 11.32
C SER A 130 -2.11 6.84 12.41
N PHE A 131 -2.10 7.49 13.57
CA PHE A 131 -1.28 7.10 14.71
C PHE A 131 -1.71 5.78 15.33
N VAL A 132 -3.01 5.56 15.53
CA VAL A 132 -3.53 4.27 15.99
C VAL A 132 -3.08 3.16 15.04
N TYR A 133 -3.12 3.39 13.73
CA TYR A 133 -2.62 2.42 12.77
C TYR A 133 -1.11 2.19 12.86
N HIS A 134 -0.29 3.23 13.06
CA HIS A 134 1.15 3.05 13.31
C HIS A 134 1.42 2.22 14.56
N PHE A 135 0.73 2.49 15.67
CA PHE A 135 0.83 1.68 16.89
C PHE A 135 0.40 0.23 16.67
N PHE A 136 -0.69 0.01 15.92
CA PHE A 136 -1.14 -1.32 15.53
C PHE A 136 -0.08 -2.07 14.72
N LYS A 137 0.53 -1.43 13.71
CA LYS A 137 1.64 -2.01 12.94
C LYS A 137 2.84 -2.33 13.82
N LEU A 138 3.20 -1.45 14.75
CA LEU A 138 4.30 -1.67 15.69
C LEU A 138 4.01 -2.87 16.59
N ALA A 139 2.81 -2.98 17.14
CA ALA A 139 2.40 -4.10 17.98
C ALA A 139 2.50 -5.45 17.26
N ILE A 140 2.04 -5.52 16.00
CA ILE A 140 2.17 -6.73 15.18
C ILE A 140 3.64 -7.04 14.88
N SER A 141 4.43 -6.00 14.57
CA SER A 141 5.84 -6.16 14.24
C SER A 141 6.65 -6.67 15.44
N LEU A 142 6.26 -6.35 16.67
CA LEU A 142 6.85 -6.91 17.89
C LEU A 142 6.66 -8.42 18.00
N VAL A 143 5.56 -8.98 17.49
CA VAL A 143 5.36 -10.44 17.45
C VAL A 143 6.42 -11.10 16.57
N GLY A 144 6.67 -10.55 15.38
CA GLY A 144 7.76 -11.00 14.51
C GLY A 144 9.13 -10.83 15.15
N GLY A 145 9.35 -9.70 15.85
CA GLY A 145 10.58 -9.45 16.61
C GLY A 145 10.79 -10.45 17.75
N ALA A 146 9.73 -10.84 18.45
CA ALA A 146 9.79 -11.88 19.49
C ALA A 146 10.11 -13.24 18.89
N ILE A 147 9.44 -13.64 17.81
CA ILE A 147 9.75 -14.89 17.09
C ILE A 147 11.23 -14.91 16.72
N TYR A 148 11.72 -13.85 16.07
CA TYR A 148 13.12 -13.74 15.67
C TYR A 148 14.10 -13.82 16.86
N ALA A 149 13.76 -13.18 17.99
CA ALA A 149 14.63 -13.19 19.18
C ALA A 149 14.71 -14.57 19.87
N PHE A 150 13.66 -15.39 19.76
CA PHE A 150 13.60 -16.72 20.37
C PHE A 150 13.91 -17.86 19.39
N GLU A 151 13.95 -17.58 18.09
CA GLU A 151 14.39 -18.52 17.07
C GLU A 151 15.90 -18.74 17.24
N LYS A 152 16.29 -19.97 17.61
CA LYS A 152 17.71 -20.34 17.65
C LYS A 152 18.22 -20.34 16.22
N THR A 153 19.14 -19.44 15.92
CA THR A 153 20.02 -19.52 14.76
C THR A 153 20.90 -20.76 14.90
N GLU A 154 20.46 -21.88 14.32
CA GLU A 154 21.34 -23.00 13.96
C GLU A 154 22.18 -22.66 12.71
#